data_AF-A0A4S4AZI7-F1
#
_entry.id   AF-A0A4S4AZI7-F1
#
_cell.length_a   1.000
_cell.length_b   1.000
_cell.length_c   1.000
_cell.angle_alpha   90.00
_cell.angle_beta   90.00
_cell.angle_gamma   90.00
#
_symmetry.space_group_name_H-M   'P 1'
#
loop_
_entity.id
_entity.type
_entity.pdbx_description
1 polymer ?
#
loop_
_entity_poly.entity_id
_entity_poly.type
_entity_poly.pdbx_seq_one_letter_code
_entity_poly.pdbx_strand_id
1 'polypeptide(L)'
;MKPPPLLVHVAVLLGAAFAAAYAAAAADPQPTRQRELVSMVRQDCGSCHGLTLAGGLGPALLPHALAEKPVDSMVATVMNGRPGTAMPGWSRFMSEPEAEWVVRELMRGFPAAGEAR
;
A
#
# COMPACT_ATOMS: atom_id res chain seq x y z
N MET A 1 -38.64 -28.96 -7.78
CA MET A 1 -37.92 -29.80 -6.79
C MET A 1 -37.16 -28.85 -5.88
N LYS A 2 -37.41 -28.86 -4.57
CA LYS A 2 -36.74 -27.95 -3.61
C LYS A 2 -35.35 -28.54 -3.31
N PRO A 3 -34.26 -27.77 -3.41
CA PRO A 3 -32.95 -28.28 -3.08
C PRO A 3 -32.95 -28.75 -1.61
N PRO A 4 -32.32 -29.89 -1.30
CA PRO A 4 -32.25 -30.39 0.06
C PRO A 4 -31.58 -29.35 0.96
N PRO A 5 -32.01 -29.22 2.23
CA PRO A 5 -31.54 -28.18 3.14
C PRO A 5 -30.02 -28.19 3.26
N LEU A 6 -29.37 -29.37 3.20
CA LEU A 6 -27.91 -29.50 3.23
C LEU A 6 -27.22 -28.73 2.09
N LEU A 7 -27.75 -28.77 0.86
CA LEU A 7 -27.19 -28.05 -0.29
C LEU A 7 -27.33 -26.52 -0.15
N VAL A 8 -28.41 -26.06 0.48
CA VAL A 8 -28.60 -24.62 0.77
C VAL A 8 -27.61 -24.15 1.82
N HIS A 9 -27.39 -24.91 2.89
CA HIS A 9 -26.42 -24.54 3.94
C HIS A 9 -24.98 -24.53 3.41
N VAL A 10 -24.61 -25.51 2.58
CA VAL A 10 -23.27 -25.56 1.96
C VAL A 10 -23.05 -24.37 1.03
N ALA A 11 -24.03 -24.01 0.19
CA ALA A 11 -23.92 -22.84 -0.68
C ALA A 11 -23.81 -21.52 0.10
N VAL A 12 -24.58 -21.38 1.18
CA VAL A 12 -24.52 -20.19 2.05
C VAL A 12 -23.16 -20.08 2.76
N LEU A 13 -22.61 -21.20 3.27
CA LEU A 13 -21.31 -21.22 3.92
C LEU A 13 -20.17 -20.88 2.95
N LEU A 14 -20.21 -21.43 1.73
CA LEU A 14 -19.23 -21.12 0.68
C LEU A 14 -19.31 -19.65 0.24
N GLY A 15 -20.52 -19.11 0.07
CA GLY A 15 -20.72 -17.69 -0.27
C GLY A 15 -20.18 -16.75 0.80
N ALA A 16 -20.43 -17.05 2.08
CA ALA A 16 -19.93 -16.26 3.20
C ALA A 16 -18.40 -16.30 3.31
N ALA A 17 -17.77 -17.46 3.12
CA ALA A 17 -16.32 -17.59 3.13
C ALA A 17 -15.65 -16.79 2.00
N PHE A 18 -16.24 -16.79 0.80
CA PHE A 18 -15.72 -16.05 -0.35
C PHE A 18 -15.82 -14.54 -0.15
N ALA A 19 -16.94 -14.05 0.40
CA ALA A 19 -17.11 -12.63 0.72
C ALA A 19 -16.13 -12.14 1.80
N ALA A 20 -15.89 -12.96 2.83
CA ALA A 20 -14.92 -12.65 3.88
C ALA A 20 -13.48 -12.59 3.34
N ALA A 21 -13.11 -13.52 2.46
CA ALA A 21 -11.80 -13.53 1.81
C ALA A 21 -11.58 -12.31 0.90
N TYR A 22 -12.62 -11.90 0.15
CA TYR A 22 -12.55 -10.72 -0.71
C TYR A 22 -12.41 -9.41 0.10
N ALA A 23 -13.17 -9.27 1.19
CA ALA A 23 -13.07 -8.11 2.06
C ALA A 23 -11.70 -7.97 2.73
N ALA A 24 -11.06 -9.09 3.08
CA ALA A 24 -9.72 -9.09 3.66
C ALA A 24 -8.64 -8.62 2.67
N ALA A 25 -8.81 -8.84 1.36
CA ALA A 25 -7.87 -8.41 0.33
C ALA A 25 -7.93 -6.91 0.03
N ALA A 26 -9.05 -6.26 0.34
CA ALA A 26 -9.28 -4.83 0.10
C ALA A 26 -9.09 -3.95 1.33
N ALA A 27 -8.77 -4.55 2.49
CA ALA A 27 -8.60 -3.81 3.73
C ALA A 27 -7.24 -3.12 3.79
N ASP A 28 -7.20 -1.89 4.31
CA ASP A 28 -5.95 -1.22 4.63
C ASP A 28 -5.10 -2.08 5.59
N PRO A 29 -3.76 -1.92 5.58
CA PRO A 29 -2.88 -2.68 6.47
C PRO A 29 -3.29 -2.51 7.93
N GLN A 30 -3.06 -3.53 8.75
CA GLN A 30 -3.33 -3.46 10.19
C GLN A 30 -2.55 -2.30 10.83
N PRO A 31 -3.07 -1.64 11.90
CA PRO A 31 -2.43 -0.45 12.48
C PRO A 31 -0.96 -0.66 12.90
N THR A 32 -0.61 -1.87 13.37
CA THR A 32 0.78 -2.22 13.67
C THR A 32 1.66 -2.16 12.43
N ARG A 33 1.19 -2.73 11.32
CA ARG A 33 1.87 -2.74 10.03
C ARG A 33 1.96 -1.36 9.41
N GLN A 34 0.94 -0.53 9.56
CA GLN A 34 0.99 0.86 9.11
C GLN A 34 2.11 1.65 9.79
N ARG A 35 2.34 1.46 11.10
CA ARG A 35 3.48 2.08 11.81
C ARG A 35 4.83 1.67 11.23
N GLU A 36 4.98 0.39 10.89
CA GLU A 36 6.20 -0.12 10.26
C GLU A 36 6.41 0.49 8.87
N LEU A 37 5.35 0.56 8.05
CA LEU A 37 5.41 1.18 6.72
C LEU A 37 5.71 2.69 6.82
N VAL A 38 5.12 3.40 7.79
CA VAL A 38 5.43 4.81 8.04
C VAL A 38 6.89 4.98 8.42
N SER A 39 7.40 4.14 9.32
CA SER A 39 8.81 4.14 9.72
C SER A 39 9.74 3.88 8.52
N MET A 40 9.41 2.87 7.71
CA MET A 40 10.16 2.50 6.51
C MET A 40 10.21 3.66 5.51
N VAL A 41 9.07 4.30 5.20
CA VAL A 41 9.04 5.44 4.27
C VAL A 41 9.87 6.61 4.81
N ARG A 42 9.78 6.89 6.12
CA ARG A 42 10.52 8.01 6.74
C ARG A 42 12.02 7.78 6.81
N GLN A 43 12.45 6.55 7.13
CA GLN A 43 13.86 6.23 7.32
C GLN A 43 14.53 5.85 6.00
N ASP A 44 13.91 4.95 5.25
CA ASP A 44 14.53 4.32 4.10
C ASP A 44 14.28 5.13 2.82
N CYS A 45 13.03 5.52 2.53
CA CYS A 45 12.75 6.38 1.38
C CYS A 45 13.22 7.82 1.62
N GLY A 46 13.07 8.31 2.85
CA GLY A 46 13.51 9.64 3.27
C GLY A 46 15.02 9.87 3.13
N SER A 47 15.85 8.82 3.14
CA SER A 47 17.30 8.92 2.90
C SER A 47 17.65 9.58 1.55
N CYS A 48 16.83 9.35 0.52
CA CYS A 48 17.03 9.92 -0.81
C CYS A 48 16.03 11.05 -1.11
N HIS A 49 14.78 10.88 -0.69
CA HIS A 49 13.69 11.83 -0.95
C HIS A 49 13.57 12.94 0.11
N GLY A 50 14.52 13.00 1.05
CA GLY A 50 14.53 13.92 2.18
C GLY A 50 13.68 13.41 3.35
N LEU A 51 14.08 13.69 4.59
CA LEU A 51 13.35 13.26 5.80
C LEU A 51 11.93 13.85 5.87
N THR A 52 11.73 15.03 5.26
CA THR A 52 10.43 15.68 5.10
C THR A 52 9.70 15.26 3.82
N LEU A 53 10.29 14.39 2.99
CA LEU A 53 9.82 13.96 1.68
C LEU A 53 9.76 15.10 0.63
N ALA A 54 10.39 16.23 0.91
CA ALA A 54 10.42 17.42 0.05
C ALA A 54 11.45 17.32 -1.10
N GLY A 55 12.13 16.18 -1.24
CA GLY A 55 13.16 15.95 -2.24
C GLY A 55 14.58 16.12 -1.69
N GLY A 56 15.55 15.64 -2.47
CA GLY A 56 16.97 15.63 -2.15
C GLY A 56 17.75 15.04 -3.33
N LEU A 57 18.36 13.87 -3.13
CA LEU A 57 18.90 13.07 -4.24
C LEU A 57 17.79 12.53 -5.14
N GLY A 58 16.66 12.15 -4.53
CA GLY A 58 15.42 11.78 -5.21
C GLY A 58 14.45 12.95 -5.34
N PRO A 59 13.44 12.85 -6.23
CA PRO A 59 12.40 13.87 -6.39
C PRO A 59 11.52 14.00 -5.14
N ALA A 60 10.78 15.11 -5.00
CA ALA A 60 9.81 15.25 -3.91
C ALA A 60 8.69 14.19 -3.99
N LEU A 61 8.24 13.70 -2.83
CA LEU A 61 7.10 12.79 -2.68
C LEU A 61 5.93 13.48 -1.95
N LEU A 62 5.84 14.81 -2.07
CA LEU A 62 4.76 15.61 -1.51
C LEU A 62 3.51 15.57 -2.39
N PRO A 63 2.30 15.79 -1.83
CA PRO A 63 1.03 15.73 -2.58
C PRO A 63 1.04 16.46 -3.93
N HIS A 64 1.51 17.71 -3.95
CA HIS A 64 1.55 18.52 -5.17
C HIS A 64 2.51 17.97 -6.24
N ALA A 65 3.59 17.29 -5.83
CA ALA A 65 4.54 16.67 -6.75
C ALA A 65 3.99 15.36 -7.35
N LEU A 66 3.02 14.74 -6.69
CA LEU A 66 2.41 13.46 -7.06
C LEU A 66 1.03 13.61 -7.73
N ALA A 67 0.41 14.79 -7.68
CA ALA A 67 -0.99 15.01 -8.09
C ALA A 67 -1.32 14.50 -9.51
N GLU A 68 -0.42 14.69 -10.47
CA GLU A 68 -0.61 14.31 -11.87
C GLU A 68 -0.09 12.90 -12.20
N LYS A 69 0.36 12.14 -11.19
CA LYS A 69 0.93 10.80 -11.39
C LYS A 69 -0.16 9.73 -11.18
N PRO A 70 -0.31 8.77 -12.11
CA PRO A 70 -1.21 7.64 -11.89
C PRO A 70 -0.75 6.78 -10.71
N VAL A 71 -1.70 6.39 -9.84
CA VAL A 71 -1.43 5.55 -8.66
C VAL A 71 -0.73 4.25 -9.07
N ASP A 72 -1.26 3.53 -10.05
CA ASP A 72 -0.70 2.24 -10.50
C ASP A 72 0.75 2.37 -11.00
N SER A 73 1.08 3.50 -11.65
CA SER A 73 2.45 3.77 -12.09
C SER A 73 3.40 4.00 -10.91
N MET A 74 2.93 4.69 -9.86
CA MET A 74 3.69 4.89 -8.63
C MET A 74 3.86 3.58 -7.88
N VAL A 75 2.81 2.76 -7.76
CA VAL A 75 2.87 1.42 -7.15
C VAL A 75 3.88 0.55 -7.89
N ALA A 76 3.82 0.49 -9.21
CA ALA A 76 4.79 -0.25 -10.02
C ALA A 76 6.23 0.24 -9.80
N THR A 77 6.42 1.56 -9.63
CA THR A 77 7.73 2.15 -9.32
C THR A 77 8.22 1.76 -7.92
N VAL A 78 7.34 1.75 -6.91
CA VAL A 78 7.69 1.32 -5.55
C VAL A 78 8.07 -0.16 -5.54
N MET A 79 7.29 -1.00 -6.20
CA MET A 79 7.52 -2.45 -6.20
C MET A 79 8.79 -2.85 -6.95
N ASN A 80 9.05 -2.22 -8.09
CA ASN A 80 10.11 -2.64 -9.03
C ASN A 80 11.32 -1.70 -9.09
N GLY A 81 11.25 -0.55 -8.44
CA GLY A 81 12.24 0.51 -8.58
C GLY A 81 12.16 1.18 -9.95
N ARG A 82 13.22 1.90 -10.31
CA ARG A 82 13.35 2.53 -11.63
C ARG A 82 14.67 2.13 -12.29
N PRO A 83 14.63 1.29 -13.35
CA PRO A 83 15.83 0.86 -14.06
C PRO A 83 16.70 2.04 -14.51
N GLY A 84 18.02 1.89 -14.38
CA GLY A 84 18.98 2.94 -14.71
C GLY A 84 19.04 4.10 -13.70
N THR A 85 18.41 3.97 -12.52
CA THR A 85 18.50 4.95 -11.43
C THR A 85 18.86 4.27 -10.11
N ALA A 86 19.17 5.07 -9.09
CA ALA A 86 19.41 4.57 -7.74
C ALA A 86 18.14 4.14 -6.99
N MET A 87 16.94 4.35 -7.55
CA MET A 87 15.67 4.02 -6.88
C MET A 87 15.45 2.49 -6.88
N PRO A 88 15.54 1.81 -5.71
CA PRO A 88 15.43 0.37 -5.63
C PRO A 88 13.95 -0.07 -5.66
N GLY A 89 13.72 -1.36 -5.92
CA GLY A 89 12.41 -1.99 -5.75
C GLY A 89 12.20 -2.52 -4.32
N TRP A 90 10.98 -2.40 -3.81
CA TRP A 90 10.63 -2.70 -2.42
C TRP A 90 9.79 -3.97 -2.24
N SER A 91 9.59 -4.75 -3.31
CA SER A 91 8.81 -6.00 -3.31
C SER A 91 9.31 -7.09 -2.35
N ARG A 92 10.53 -6.96 -1.81
CA ARG A 92 11.06 -7.87 -0.78
C ARG A 92 10.61 -7.50 0.64
N PHE A 93 10.08 -6.29 0.84
CA PHE A 93 9.78 -5.71 2.15
C PHE A 93 8.30 -5.33 2.34
N MET A 94 7.57 -5.15 1.24
CA MET A 94 6.14 -4.87 1.25
C MET A 94 5.42 -5.55 0.08
N SER A 95 4.14 -5.79 0.26
CA SER A 95 3.23 -6.30 -0.78
C SER A 95 2.69 -5.16 -1.66
N GLU A 96 2.11 -5.51 -2.80
CA GLU A 96 1.50 -4.54 -3.72
C GLU A 96 0.35 -3.75 -3.06
N PRO A 97 -0.57 -4.36 -2.29
CA PRO A 97 -1.59 -3.60 -1.55
C PRO A 97 -1.00 -2.62 -0.52
N GLU A 98 0.11 -2.98 0.13
CA GLU A 98 0.82 -2.08 1.05
C GLU A 98 1.47 -0.91 0.31
N ALA A 99 2.06 -1.16 -0.87
CA ALA A 99 2.58 -0.11 -1.73
C ALA A 99 1.47 0.83 -2.22
N GLU A 100 0.31 0.30 -2.57
CA GLU A 100 -0.87 1.10 -2.92
C GLU A 100 -1.30 1.99 -1.75
N TRP A 101 -1.38 1.43 -0.54
CA TRP A 101 -1.66 2.19 0.67
C TRP A 101 -0.61 3.31 0.90
N VAL A 102 0.69 3.00 0.79
CA VAL A 102 1.77 3.99 0.92
C VAL A 102 1.60 5.13 -0.10
N VAL A 103 1.34 4.81 -1.36
CA VAL A 103 1.15 5.80 -2.42
C VAL A 103 -0.06 6.69 -2.13
N ARG A 104 -1.19 6.13 -1.69
CA ARG A 104 -2.38 6.91 -1.31
C ARG A 104 -2.06 7.86 -0.15
N GLU A 105 -1.33 7.42 0.85
CA GLU A 105 -0.95 8.27 1.98
C GLU A 105 0.06 9.36 1.58
N LEU A 106 1.00 9.08 0.66
CA LEU A 106 1.90 10.11 0.11
C LEU A 106 1.10 11.22 -0.59
N MET A 107 0.08 10.84 -1.38
CA MET A 107 -0.80 11.80 -2.07
C MET A 107 -1.68 12.61 -1.12
N ARG A 108 -2.01 12.09 0.06
CA ARG A 108 -2.79 12.79 1.10
C ARG A 108 -1.95 13.64 2.04
N GLY A 109 -0.63 13.46 2.01
CA GLY A 109 0.31 14.04 2.97
C GLY A 109 0.71 12.99 3.99
N PHE A 110 1.90 12.44 3.80
CA PHE A 110 2.34 11.27 4.54
C PHE A 110 2.49 11.57 6.04
N PRO A 111 2.08 10.66 6.95
CA PRO A 111 2.19 10.88 8.38
C PRO A 111 3.64 11.04 8.88
N ALA A 112 3.84 11.73 10.00
CA ALA A 112 5.16 11.82 10.62
C ALA A 112 5.56 10.48 11.26
N ALA A 113 6.86 10.30 11.55
CA ALA A 113 7.33 9.10 12.24
C ALA A 113 6.66 8.97 13.61
N GLY A 114 6.05 7.82 13.90
CA GLY A 114 5.30 7.57 15.14
C GLY A 114 3.79 7.86 15.06
N GLU A 115 3.32 8.45 13.96
CA GLU A 115 1.91 8.77 13.74
C GLU A 115 1.33 7.85 12.66
N ALA A 116 0.98 6.59 12.96
CA ALA A 116 0.09 5.84 12.06
C ALA A 116 -1.36 6.15 12.41
N ARG A 117 -2.22 6.25 11.39
CA ARG A 117 -3.62 6.67 11.53
C ARG A 117 -4.56 5.49 11.67
#